data_AF-X0ZF19-F1
#
_entry.id   AF-X0ZF19-F1
#
_cell.length_a   1.000
_cell.length_b   1.000
_cell.length_c   1.000
_cell.angle_alpha   90.00
_cell.angle_beta   90.00
_cell.angle_gamma   90.00
#
_symmetry.space_group_name_H-M   'P 1'
#
loop_
_entity.id
_entity.type
_entity.pdbx_description
1 polymer ?
#
loop_
_entity_poly.entity_id
_entity_poly.type
_entity_poly.pdbx_seq_one_letter_code
_entity_poly.pdbx_strand_id
1 'polypeptide(L)'
;MPFHAFITFLIDAAKGAVPIWIAQSMEMNSTGMILCSLMAIAGHNWPIFLNFRGGKGVATSLGIMMVLMKRQLLLWFILVIIFFSLIRNFSFSMGLGFILIPLSSWMMQE
;
A
#
# COMPACT_ATOMS: atom_id res chain seq x y z
N MET A 1 -21.81 -12.00 2.36
CA MET A 1 -20.47 -11.83 2.98
C MET A 1 -19.45 -11.02 2.16
N PRO A 2 -19.38 -11.05 0.80
CA PRO A 2 -18.28 -10.36 0.08
C PRO A 2 -18.40 -8.83 0.07
N PHE A 3 -19.62 -8.29 0.15
CA PHE A 3 -19.85 -6.84 0.13
C PHE A 3 -19.19 -6.10 1.30
N HIS A 4 -19.22 -6.67 2.51
CA HIS A 4 -18.62 -6.06 3.69
C HIS A 4 -17.09 -6.05 3.58
N ALA A 5 -16.50 -7.14 3.07
CA ALA A 5 -15.05 -7.23 2.84
C ALA A 5 -14.56 -6.19 1.81
N PHE A 6 -15.36 -5.94 0.77
CA PHE A 6 -15.07 -4.92 -0.22
C PHE A 6 -15.12 -3.50 0.38
N ILE A 7 -16.13 -3.20 1.20
CA ILE A 7 -16.22 -1.91 1.89
C ILE A 7 -15.03 -1.72 2.83
N THR A 8 -14.67 -2.72 3.63
CA THR A 8 -13.50 -2.63 4.52
C THR A 8 -12.22 -2.41 3.74
N PHE A 9 -12.06 -3.09 2.58
CA PHE A 9 -10.92 -2.89 1.70
C PHE A 9 -10.83 -1.45 1.19
N LEU A 10 -11.94 -0.87 0.74
CA LEU A 10 -11.99 0.52 0.29
C LEU A 10 -11.65 1.50 1.41
N ILE A 11 -12.18 1.28 2.61
CA ILE A 11 -11.88 2.14 3.77
C ILE A 11 -10.41 2.05 4.15
N ASP A 12 -9.82 0.86 4.16
CA ASP A 12 -8.40 0.69 4.48
C ASP A 12 -7.47 1.27 3.39
N ALA A 13 -7.85 1.16 2.11
CA ALA A 13 -7.15 1.86 1.04
C ALA A 13 -7.26 3.39 1.18
N ALA A 14 -8.45 3.90 1.54
CA ALA A 14 -8.65 5.33 1.79
C ALA A 14 -7.79 5.85 2.95
N LYS A 15 -7.58 5.06 4.01
CA LYS A 15 -6.65 5.42 5.11
C LYS A 15 -5.22 5.64 4.63
N GLY A 16 -4.80 4.97 3.56
CA GLY A 16 -3.50 5.19 2.93
C GLY A 16 -3.51 6.35 1.94
N ALA A 17 -4.54 6.45 1.11
CA ALA A 17 -4.61 7.44 0.03
C ALA A 17 -4.85 8.87 0.53
N VAL A 18 -5.80 9.06 1.45
CA VAL A 18 -6.26 10.39 1.87
C VAL A 18 -5.14 11.20 2.56
N PRO A 19 -4.40 10.67 3.56
CA PRO A 19 -3.33 11.43 4.21
C PRO A 19 -2.23 11.86 3.24
N ILE A 20 -1.92 11.00 2.29
CA ILE A 20 -0.88 11.25 1.29
C ILE A 20 -1.32 12.27 0.25
N TRP A 21 -2.58 12.22 -0.18
CA TRP A 21 -3.14 13.24 -1.04
C TRP A 21 -3.13 14.62 -0.36
N ILE A 22 -3.48 14.67 0.93
CA ILE A 22 -3.37 15.90 1.73
C ILE A 22 -1.90 16.35 1.82
N ALA A 23 -0.97 15.46 2.12
CA ALA A 23 0.47 15.78 2.18
C ALA A 23 1.02 16.33 0.86
N GLN A 24 0.58 15.80 -0.29
CA GLN A 24 0.90 16.34 -1.61
C GLN A 24 0.32 17.75 -1.81
N SER A 25 -0.93 17.97 -1.40
CA SER A 25 -1.58 19.28 -1.53
C SER A 25 -0.91 20.37 -0.68
N MET A 26 -0.21 19.96 0.37
CA MET A 26 0.60 20.84 1.24
C MET A 26 2.05 20.98 0.77
N GLU A 27 2.40 20.45 -0.41
CA GLU A 27 3.74 20.48 -1.00
C GLU A 27 4.84 19.99 -0.04
N MET A 28 4.52 18.96 0.78
CA MET A 28 5.50 18.39 1.69
C MET A 28 6.70 17.83 0.92
N ASN A 29 7.90 18.03 1.45
CA ASN A 29 9.10 17.45 0.88
C ASN A 29 9.08 15.91 0.89
N SER A 30 10.02 15.28 0.18
CA SER A 30 10.10 13.82 0.05
C SER A 30 10.16 13.12 1.42
N THR A 31 10.89 13.68 2.38
CA THR A 31 11.00 13.14 3.74
C THR A 31 9.63 13.16 4.45
N GLY A 32 8.89 14.25 4.32
CA GLY A 32 7.54 14.39 4.87
C GLY A 32 6.56 13.39 4.26
N MET A 33 6.60 13.17 2.95
CA MET A 33 5.78 12.16 2.28
C MET A 33 6.11 10.73 2.73
N ILE A 34 7.40 10.42 2.90
CA ILE A 34 7.86 9.11 3.41
C ILE A 34 7.35 8.88 4.84
N LEU A 35 7.54 9.87 5.72
CA LEU A 35 7.07 9.78 7.10
C LEU A 35 5.56 9.64 7.18
N CYS A 36 4.81 10.41 6.40
CA CYS A 36 3.36 10.30 6.32
C CYS A 36 2.93 8.89 5.88
N SER A 37 3.60 8.34 4.86
CA SER A 37 3.33 6.98 4.35
C SER A 37 3.59 5.92 5.41
N LEU A 38 4.71 6.02 6.13
CA LEU A 38 5.05 5.10 7.21
C LEU A 38 4.05 5.18 8.37
N MET A 39 3.63 6.40 8.75
CA MET A 39 2.65 6.58 9.82
C MET A 39 1.27 6.06 9.44
N ALA A 40 0.84 6.22 8.18
CA ALA A 40 -0.41 5.66 7.69
C ALA A 40 -0.43 4.11 7.77
N ILE A 41 0.67 3.46 7.36
CA ILE A 41 0.82 1.99 7.48
C ILE A 41 0.89 1.56 8.94
N ALA A 42 1.69 2.25 9.76
CA ALA A 42 1.84 1.94 11.18
C ALA A 42 0.49 2.06 11.93
N GLY A 43 -0.30 3.10 11.65
CA GLY A 43 -1.62 3.28 12.25
C GLY A 43 -2.62 2.19 11.86
N HIS A 44 -2.48 1.56 10.69
CA HIS A 44 -3.31 0.42 10.29
C HIS A 44 -2.81 -0.92 10.88
N ASN A 45 -1.49 -1.12 10.95
CA ASN A 45 -0.90 -2.36 11.47
C ASN A 45 -0.97 -2.44 13.00
N TRP A 46 -0.80 -1.29 13.67
CA TRP A 46 -0.80 -1.17 15.13
C TRP A 46 -1.74 -0.04 15.61
N PRO A 47 -3.05 -0.14 15.35
CA PRO A 47 -4.01 0.85 15.79
C PRO A 47 -4.15 0.86 17.32
N ILE A 48 -4.05 2.05 17.90
CA ILE A 48 -4.15 2.27 19.35
C ILE A 48 -5.51 1.74 19.89
N PHE A 49 -6.59 1.94 19.14
CA PHE A 49 -7.95 1.54 19.53
C PHE A 49 -8.19 0.02 19.54
N LEU A 50 -7.31 -0.78 18.92
CA LEU A 50 -7.41 -2.25 18.91
C LEU A 50 -6.23 -2.90 19.65
N ASN A 51 -5.69 -2.23 20.68
CA ASN A 51 -4.57 -2.73 21.48
C ASN A 51 -3.34 -3.11 20.61
N PHE A 52 -3.05 -2.30 19.59
CA PHE A 52 -1.95 -2.52 18.65
C PHE A 52 -2.06 -3.85 17.86
N ARG A 53 -3.27 -4.38 17.66
CA ARG A 53 -3.52 -5.56 16.82
C ARG A 53 -4.31 -5.16 15.58
N GLY A 54 -3.60 -4.89 14.48
CA GLY A 54 -4.17 -4.50 13.21
C GLY A 54 -4.00 -5.53 12.10
N GLY A 55 -4.18 -5.06 10.86
CA GLY A 55 -4.04 -5.87 9.64
C GLY A 55 -2.60 -5.94 9.12
N LYS A 56 -2.44 -6.56 7.94
CA LYS A 56 -1.14 -6.67 7.24
C LYS A 56 -0.74 -5.41 6.46
N GLY A 57 -1.59 -4.39 6.41
CA GLY A 57 -1.30 -3.12 5.73
C GLY A 57 -1.37 -3.14 4.21
N VAL A 58 -1.75 -4.25 3.57
CA VAL A 58 -1.77 -4.36 2.10
C VAL A 58 -2.68 -3.32 1.45
N ALA A 59 -3.93 -3.21 1.90
CA ALA A 59 -4.89 -2.25 1.34
C ALA A 59 -4.40 -0.80 1.54
N THR A 60 -3.88 -0.49 2.73
CA THR A 60 -3.29 0.82 3.06
C THR A 60 -2.13 1.16 2.14
N SER A 61 -1.20 0.23 1.92
CA SER A 61 -0.06 0.40 1.00
C SER A 61 -0.51 0.62 -0.44
N LEU A 62 -1.54 -0.09 -0.91
CA LEU A 62 -2.11 0.13 -2.24
C LEU A 62 -2.73 1.53 -2.36
N GLY A 63 -3.39 2.02 -1.31
CA GLY A 63 -3.90 3.40 -1.24
C GLY A 63 -2.79 4.44 -1.36
N ILE A 64 -1.68 4.26 -0.65
CA ILE A 64 -0.50 5.15 -0.75
C ILE A 64 0.06 5.14 -2.17
N MET A 65 0.26 3.96 -2.74
CA MET A 65 0.80 3.79 -4.10
C MET A 65 -0.12 4.38 -5.17
N MET A 66 -1.43 4.34 -4.98
CA MET A 66 -2.41 4.94 -5.90
C MET A 66 -2.21 6.45 -6.05
N VAL A 67 -1.72 7.11 -4.99
CA VAL A 67 -1.48 8.56 -4.98
C VAL A 67 -0.05 8.90 -5.44
N LEU A 68 0.96 8.23 -4.90
CA LEU A 68 2.37 8.57 -5.15
C LEU A 68 2.98 7.89 -6.39
N MET A 69 2.57 6.66 -6.69
CA MET A 69 3.32 5.74 -7.54
C MET A 69 2.40 4.88 -8.42
N LYS A 70 1.51 5.52 -9.19
CA LYS A 70 0.49 4.85 -10.03
C LYS A 70 1.09 3.82 -10.99
N ARG A 71 2.26 4.12 -11.57
CA ARG A 71 2.96 3.20 -12.49
C ARG A 71 3.42 1.94 -11.76
N GLN A 72 3.99 2.10 -10.57
CA GLN A 72 4.47 0.99 -9.74
C GLN A 72 3.31 0.19 -9.12
N LEU A 73 2.15 0.81 -8.89
CA LEU A 73 0.93 0.10 -8.52
C LEU A 73 0.52 -0.90 -9.61
N LEU A 74 0.55 -0.46 -10.88
CA LEU A 74 0.21 -1.33 -12.00
C LEU A 74 1.20 -2.51 -12.10
N LEU A 75 2.49 -2.23 -11.97
CA LEU A 75 3.53 -3.27 -11.92
C LEU A 75 3.33 -4.24 -10.77
N TRP A 76 2.96 -3.74 -9.58
CA TRP A 76 2.69 -4.60 -8.43
C TRP A 76 1.53 -5.56 -8.71
N PHE A 77 0.43 -5.10 -9.32
CA PHE A 77 -0.67 -5.98 -9.72
C PHE A 77 -0.21 -7.06 -10.70
N ILE A 78 0.59 -6.70 -11.71
CA ILE A 78 1.14 -7.64 -12.69
C ILE A 78 2.00 -8.70 -11.99
N LEU A 79 2.93 -8.28 -11.11
CA LEU A 79 3.81 -9.19 -10.37
C LEU A 79 3.02 -10.12 -9.46
N VAL A 80 2.02 -9.60 -8.73
CA VAL A 80 1.17 -10.42 -7.86
C VAL A 80 0.39 -11.46 -8.65
N ILE A 81 -0.15 -11.12 -9.83
CA ILE A 81 -0.86 -12.08 -10.69
C ILE A 81 0.09 -13.18 -11.19
N ILE A 82 1.31 -12.82 -11.61
CA ILE A 82 2.33 -13.77 -12.06
C ILE A 82 2.72 -14.72 -10.92
N PHE A 83 3.10 -14.18 -9.77
CA PHE A 83 3.50 -14.99 -8.62
C PHE A 83 2.34 -15.82 -8.08
N PHE A 84 1.11 -15.31 -8.10
CA PHE A 84 -0.05 -16.06 -7.67
C PHE A 84 -0.32 -17.25 -8.60
N SER A 85 -0.14 -17.08 -9.91
CA SER A 85 -0.30 -18.14 -10.90
C SER A 85 0.74 -19.26 -10.74
N LEU A 86 1.96 -18.91 -10.33
CA LEU A 86 3.06 -19.86 -10.11
C LEU A 86 3.01 -20.55 -8.74
N ILE A 87 2.82 -19.78 -7.68
CA ILE A 87 3.00 -20.23 -6.28
C ILE A 87 1.66 -20.67 -5.67
N ARG A 88 0.52 -20.22 -6.22
CA ARG A 88 -0.84 -20.46 -5.70
C ARG A 88 -1.03 -20.07 -4.23
N ASN A 89 -0.15 -19.22 -3.67
CA ASN A 89 -0.25 -18.70 -2.31
C ASN A 89 -0.41 -17.17 -2.33
N PHE A 90 -1.62 -16.70 -2.07
CA PHE A 90 -1.97 -15.28 -2.14
C PHE A 90 -1.12 -14.39 -1.22
N SER A 91 -0.88 -14.82 0.02
CA SER A 91 -0.09 -14.02 0.99
C SER A 91 1.37 -13.89 0.55
N PHE A 92 1.95 -14.96 0.01
CA PHE A 92 3.34 -14.95 -0.43
C PHE A 92 3.53 -14.10 -1.70
N SER A 93 2.61 -14.20 -2.66
CA SER A 93 2.63 -13.40 -3.89
C SER A 93 2.55 -11.90 -3.61
N MET A 94 1.70 -11.47 -2.66
CA MET A 94 1.61 -10.06 -2.24
C MET A 94 2.91 -9.55 -1.62
N GLY A 95 3.53 -10.36 -0.73
CA GLY A 95 4.80 -10.00 -0.09
C GLY A 95 5.94 -9.83 -1.09
N LEU A 96 6.07 -10.75 -2.05
CA LEU A 96 7.05 -10.67 -3.13
C LEU A 96 6.85 -9.42 -4.00
N GLY A 97 5.60 -9.09 -4.33
CA GLY A 97 5.28 -7.86 -5.05
C GLY A 97 5.82 -6.62 -4.35
N PHE A 98 5.65 -6.52 -3.03
CA PHE A 98 6.15 -5.36 -2.26
C PHE A 98 7.67 -5.25 -2.23
N ILE A 99 8.38 -6.39 -2.16
CA ILE A 99 9.85 -6.42 -2.14
C ILE A 99 10.44 -5.92 -3.48
N LEU A 100 9.74 -6.15 -4.59
CA LEU A 100 10.22 -5.77 -5.92
C LEU A 100 9.89 -4.32 -6.31
N ILE A 101 9.00 -3.64 -5.58
CA ILE A 101 8.66 -2.24 -5.87
C ILE A 101 9.88 -1.31 -5.77
N PRO A 102 10.69 -1.31 -4.70
CA PRO A 102 11.88 -0.45 -4.60
C PRO A 102 12.83 -0.63 -5.79
N LEU A 103 13.06 -1.88 -6.20
CA LEU A 103 13.89 -2.20 -7.35
C LEU A 103 13.33 -1.61 -8.64
N SER A 104 12.03 -1.80 -8.89
CA SER A 104 11.36 -1.21 -10.06
C SER A 104 11.38 0.32 -10.02
N SER A 105 11.28 0.92 -8.82
CA SER A 105 11.28 2.37 -8.66
C SER A 105 12.64 2.97 -8.96
N TRP A 106 13.73 2.28 -8.59
CA TRP A 106 15.09 2.70 -8.89
C TRP A 106 15.37 2.62 -10.40
N MET A 107 14.93 1.54 -11.07
CA MET A 107 15.07 1.40 -12.53
C MET A 107 14.22 2.41 -13.33
N MET A 108 13.21 3.00 -12.71
CA MET A 108 12.27 3.94 -13.32
C MET A 108 12.57 5.41 -12.98
N GLN A 109 13.71 5.70 -12.35
CA GLN A 109 14.20 7.06 -12.07
C GLN A 109 14.87 7.74 -13.28
N GLU A 110 14.72 7.17 -14.49
CA GLU A 110 14.98 7.85 -15.76
C GLU A 110 13.96 8.98 -16.02
#